data_AF-A0A6G4A3V6-F1
#
_entry.id   AF-A0A6G4A3V6-F1
#
_cell.length_a   1.000
_cell.length_b   1.000
_cell.length_c   1.000
_cell.angle_alpha   90.00
_cell.angle_beta   90.00
_cell.angle_gamma   90.00
#
_symmetry.space_group_name_H-M   'P 1'
#
loop_
_entity.id
_entity.type
_entity.pdbx_description
1 polymer ?
#
loop_
_entity_poly.entity_id
_entity_poly.type
_entity_poly.pdbx_seq_one_letter_code
_entity_poly.pdbx_strand_id
1 'polypeptide(L)'
;MKKVKFVTFSLSMVFLLNLSLPLKILADSPEVKIEDAALEKVIRKELNKNDGPITVGDMESLRKIGPADWQGIKTLNGLEYAKNLVEIKLIQNKIEDISALSGLKKLKNINLWQNEISDINALANLRSLESLNISQNHIADVDPLRNLNNLKKLDLSENQIQDIEPLKNLGNLTTFNAYKNQVHDISPMRNFNKLSFTNLQENQISDVSPLSNLSNLDFIGLKYNWVKDISSLNSLSDLRGLEISGNPIQDLSVIKNFPKLDTLSIGSLHITNISFLEGLPEMKWLQLENNQISDISSLQKLVKLKDIDLSNNQISDISALAHANELETLKFNQNRVSDIKPISKLPKLWLLSLNGNSISDPELLGSLPKLRSLYLGSNGIASLQFLKSLPPLVLLSLERNSINDLRGIEAQSGIYHLDLSNNHINDLSPIKSLNKLDVLYLDGNGLSDISILSQLTPRKISLVNNEIQDISSLDNQTNLWEIYLANNPLNEDSISKLKDRALNGAAVSYGDRIYVRINEEVQDYSEEESPQNISGSVHVPMRKIFEALGANVTWDSYSETVTAQKLDVSLKLQIGSNKAIVSGKEVKLDSAIQVLNGYTFVPVRMVSETFGAKVTWDSNTKTVDIRQ
;
A
#
# COMPACT_ATOMS: atom_id res chain seq x y z
N MET A 1 -37.79 42.37 -85.97
CA MET A 1 -36.38 42.79 -86.03
C MET A 1 -35.52 41.68 -85.45
N LYS A 2 -34.51 41.29 -86.25
CA LYS A 2 -33.35 40.38 -86.09
C LYS A 2 -33.47 39.18 -85.11
N LYS A 3 -33.60 37.93 -85.60
CA LYS A 3 -32.61 37.06 -86.29
C LYS A 3 -31.50 36.54 -85.34
N VAL A 4 -30.97 35.32 -85.41
CA VAL A 4 -31.17 34.08 -86.19
C VAL A 4 -30.23 32.99 -85.62
N LYS A 5 -30.58 31.72 -85.87
CA LYS A 5 -29.85 30.44 -85.71
C LYS A 5 -28.41 30.38 -86.32
N PHE A 6 -27.60 29.44 -85.83
CA PHE A 6 -26.95 28.27 -86.52
C PHE A 6 -25.66 27.85 -85.75
N VAL A 7 -25.52 26.61 -85.29
CA VAL A 7 -24.70 25.47 -85.85
C VAL A 7 -23.22 25.81 -86.15
N THR A 8 -22.25 25.13 -85.50
CA THR A 8 -21.26 24.17 -86.08
C THR A 8 -20.08 23.83 -85.14
N PHE A 9 -19.64 22.57 -85.29
CA PHE A 9 -18.43 21.89 -84.80
C PHE A 9 -17.12 22.44 -85.41
N SER A 10 -15.98 22.30 -84.70
CA SER A 10 -14.73 21.63 -85.14
C SER A 10 -13.58 22.00 -84.16
N LEU A 11 -12.84 21.07 -83.53
CA LEU A 11 -11.99 19.95 -83.97
C LEU A 11 -10.51 20.36 -83.92
N SER A 12 -9.71 19.49 -83.27
CA SER A 12 -8.27 19.23 -83.41
C SER A 12 -7.40 19.64 -82.20
N MET A 13 -6.44 18.84 -81.72
CA MET A 13 -6.04 17.43 -81.86
C MET A 13 -4.82 17.29 -80.93
N VAL A 14 -4.60 16.20 -80.20
CA VAL A 14 -3.47 15.24 -80.33
C VAL A 14 -3.28 14.65 -78.93
N PHE A 15 -2.93 13.39 -78.65
CA PHE A 15 -3.07 12.09 -79.30
C PHE A 15 -2.74 11.08 -78.18
N LEU A 16 -3.52 10.01 -78.00
CA LEU A 16 -3.21 8.93 -77.04
C LEU A 16 -1.97 8.16 -77.49
N LEU A 17 -1.11 7.73 -76.55
CA LEU A 17 -0.66 6.32 -76.47
C LEU A 17 0.16 6.02 -75.18
N ASN A 18 -0.41 5.12 -74.37
CA ASN A 18 0.19 4.13 -73.46
C ASN A 18 1.24 4.54 -72.42
N LEU A 19 0.79 4.54 -71.16
CA LEU A 19 1.42 3.70 -70.14
C LEU A 19 0.33 3.07 -69.27
N SER A 20 0.17 1.76 -69.46
CA SER A 20 -0.46 0.85 -68.53
C SER A 20 0.22 0.95 -67.16
N LEU A 21 -0.33 1.77 -66.28
CA LEU A 21 -0.25 1.47 -64.85
C LEU A 21 -1.28 0.37 -64.60
N PRO A 22 -0.88 -0.81 -64.09
CA PRO A 22 -1.87 -1.77 -63.66
C PRO A 22 -2.72 -1.07 -62.61
N LEU A 23 -4.05 -1.06 -62.80
CA LEU A 23 -4.95 -1.01 -61.66
C LEU A 23 -4.48 -2.14 -60.76
N LYS A 24 -3.74 -1.78 -59.70
CA LYS A 24 -3.57 -2.67 -58.56
C LYS A 24 -5.01 -2.83 -58.08
N ILE A 25 -5.61 -3.95 -58.44
CA ILE A 25 -6.84 -4.44 -57.84
C ILE A 25 -6.70 -4.11 -56.36
N LEU A 26 -7.61 -3.30 -55.82
CA LEU A 26 -7.80 -3.19 -54.37
C LEU A 26 -8.20 -4.60 -53.94
N ALA A 27 -7.20 -5.46 -53.73
CA ALA A 27 -7.38 -6.65 -52.96
C ALA A 27 -7.74 -6.12 -51.57
N ASP A 28 -9.00 -6.34 -51.16
CA ASP A 28 -9.42 -6.06 -49.80
C ASP A 28 -8.36 -6.66 -48.87
N SER A 29 -7.78 -5.80 -48.01
CA SER A 29 -6.78 -6.25 -47.05
C SER A 29 -7.42 -7.36 -46.21
N PRO A 30 -6.73 -8.49 -45.99
CA PRO A 30 -7.32 -9.63 -45.28
C PRO A 30 -7.90 -9.21 -43.93
N GLU A 31 -9.05 -9.76 -43.57
CA GLU A 31 -9.65 -9.58 -42.25
C GLU A 31 -8.77 -10.22 -41.16
N VAL A 32 -8.63 -9.54 -40.04
CA VAL A 32 -7.94 -9.99 -38.84
C VAL A 32 -9.00 -10.26 -37.78
N LYS A 33 -9.05 -11.50 -37.31
CA LYS A 33 -9.95 -11.90 -36.22
C LYS A 33 -9.32 -11.54 -34.88
N ILE A 34 -9.98 -10.67 -34.12
CA ILE A 34 -9.63 -10.40 -32.72
C ILE A 34 -10.47 -11.33 -31.85
N GLU A 35 -9.84 -12.21 -31.08
CA GLU A 35 -10.56 -13.25 -30.31
C GLU A 35 -11.22 -12.69 -29.05
N ASP A 36 -10.58 -11.71 -28.42
CA ASP A 36 -11.06 -11.06 -27.21
C ASP A 36 -11.92 -9.84 -27.56
N ALA A 37 -13.21 -9.89 -27.20
CA ALA A 37 -14.15 -8.82 -27.51
C ALA A 37 -13.81 -7.49 -26.80
N ALA A 38 -13.20 -7.54 -25.61
CA ALA A 38 -12.77 -6.33 -24.92
C ALA A 38 -11.56 -5.71 -25.64
N LEU A 39 -10.60 -6.53 -26.06
CA LEU A 39 -9.48 -6.08 -26.88
C LEU A 39 -9.95 -5.53 -28.23
N GLU A 40 -10.90 -6.19 -28.89
CA GLU A 40 -11.46 -5.72 -30.16
C GLU A 40 -12.07 -4.33 -30.00
N LYS A 41 -12.83 -4.10 -28.93
CA LYS A 41 -13.40 -2.78 -28.62
C LYS A 41 -12.33 -1.71 -28.44
N VAL A 42 -11.21 -2.04 -27.78
CA VAL A 42 -10.06 -1.14 -27.63
C VAL A 42 -9.43 -0.84 -28.99
N ILE A 43 -9.19 -1.85 -29.82
CA ILE A 43 -8.63 -1.71 -31.16
C ILE A 43 -9.54 -0.82 -32.04
N ARG A 44 -10.85 -1.09 -32.06
CA ARG A 44 -11.84 -0.30 -32.82
C ARG A 44 -11.84 1.16 -32.42
N LYS A 45 -11.73 1.44 -31.12
CA LYS A 45 -11.62 2.81 -30.59
C LYS A 45 -10.35 3.50 -31.08
N GLU A 46 -9.20 2.83 -31.04
CA GLU A 46 -7.93 3.39 -31.53
C GLU A 46 -7.90 3.61 -33.04
N LEU A 47 -8.61 2.78 -33.80
CA LEU A 47 -8.78 2.92 -35.25
C LEU A 47 -9.84 3.96 -35.65
N ASN A 48 -10.65 4.44 -34.70
CA ASN A 48 -11.87 5.19 -34.97
C ASN A 48 -12.81 4.46 -35.97
N LYS A 49 -12.98 3.15 -35.76
CA LYS A 49 -13.71 2.24 -36.65
C LYS A 49 -14.73 1.40 -35.87
N ASN A 50 -15.98 1.90 -35.82
CA ASN A 50 -17.03 1.28 -35.01
C ASN A 50 -17.61 0.00 -35.63
N ASP A 51 -17.64 -0.10 -36.97
CA ASP A 51 -18.27 -1.20 -37.71
C ASP A 51 -17.36 -1.76 -38.81
N GLY A 52 -17.75 -2.90 -39.36
CA GLY A 52 -17.05 -3.60 -40.43
C GLY A 52 -15.83 -4.41 -39.98
N PRO A 53 -15.21 -5.17 -40.89
CA PRO A 53 -14.08 -6.03 -40.57
C PRO A 53 -12.84 -5.20 -40.20
N ILE A 54 -12.12 -5.62 -39.17
CA ILE A 54 -10.78 -5.11 -38.88
C ILE A 54 -9.83 -5.81 -39.84
N THR A 55 -9.07 -5.06 -40.64
CA THR A 55 -8.19 -5.61 -41.67
C THR A 55 -6.72 -5.54 -41.26
N VAL A 56 -5.84 -6.27 -41.95
CA VAL A 56 -4.38 -6.15 -41.75
C VAL A 56 -3.92 -4.70 -41.92
N GLY A 57 -4.46 -3.97 -42.91
CA GLY A 57 -4.14 -2.56 -43.13
C GLY A 57 -4.55 -1.66 -41.96
N ASP A 58 -5.71 -1.94 -41.35
CA ASP A 58 -6.12 -1.26 -40.12
C ASP A 58 -5.12 -1.53 -38.99
N MET A 59 -4.76 -2.79 -38.75
CA MET A 59 -3.80 -3.17 -37.71
C MET A 59 -2.42 -2.54 -37.93
N GLU A 60 -1.92 -2.48 -39.17
CA GLU A 60 -0.67 -1.80 -39.50
C GLU A 60 -0.72 -0.28 -39.28
N SER A 61 -1.90 0.32 -39.25
CA SER A 61 -2.08 1.75 -38.94
C SER A 61 -1.96 2.05 -37.44
N LEU A 62 -2.15 1.05 -36.56
CA LEU A 62 -2.03 1.23 -35.12
C LEU A 62 -0.61 1.68 -34.73
N ARG A 63 -0.55 2.62 -33.78
CA ARG A 63 0.68 3.12 -33.16
C ARG A 63 0.67 2.95 -31.65
N LYS A 64 -0.51 2.91 -31.04
CA LYS A 64 -0.71 2.67 -29.62
C LYS A 64 -1.94 1.80 -29.40
N ILE A 65 -1.97 1.12 -28.27
CA ILE A 65 -3.16 0.45 -27.71
C ILE A 65 -3.28 0.85 -26.25
N GLY A 66 -4.43 1.40 -25.87
CA GLY A 66 -4.74 1.85 -24.52
C GLY A 66 -4.52 3.36 -24.26
N PRO A 67 -4.81 3.83 -23.04
CA PRO A 67 -5.09 3.05 -21.82
C PRO A 67 -6.42 2.30 -21.87
N ALA A 68 -6.44 1.07 -21.38
CA ALA A 68 -7.60 0.19 -21.34
C ALA A 68 -7.59 -0.67 -20.06
N ASP A 69 -7.74 0.01 -18.93
CA ASP A 69 -7.60 -0.59 -17.62
C ASP A 69 -8.92 -1.24 -17.19
N TRP A 70 -8.87 -2.36 -16.45
CA TRP A 70 -10.05 -3.06 -15.93
C TRP A 70 -11.07 -3.51 -16.99
N GLN A 71 -10.60 -3.84 -18.20
CA GLN A 71 -11.49 -4.27 -19.29
C GLN A 71 -11.72 -5.78 -19.31
N GLY A 72 -10.97 -6.55 -18.51
CA GLY A 72 -11.06 -8.00 -18.47
C GLY A 72 -10.49 -8.69 -19.69
N ILE A 73 -9.54 -8.04 -20.40
CA ILE A 73 -8.83 -8.59 -21.55
C ILE A 73 -8.04 -9.82 -21.11
N LYS A 74 -8.18 -10.93 -21.83
CA LYS A 74 -7.53 -12.22 -21.52
C LYS A 74 -6.45 -12.62 -22.52
N THR A 75 -6.65 -12.30 -23.80
CA THR A 75 -5.70 -12.65 -24.87
C THR A 75 -5.38 -11.46 -25.74
N LEU A 76 -4.16 -11.44 -26.27
CA LEU A 76 -3.64 -10.43 -27.19
C LEU A 76 -3.71 -10.87 -28.67
N ASN A 77 -4.31 -12.03 -28.95
CA ASN A 77 -4.43 -12.57 -30.31
C ASN A 77 -5.06 -11.57 -31.28
N GLY A 78 -4.39 -11.37 -32.42
CA GLY A 78 -4.68 -10.35 -33.40
C GLY A 78 -3.70 -9.16 -33.35
N LEU A 79 -3.07 -8.86 -32.20
CA LEU A 79 -2.07 -7.78 -32.12
C LEU A 79 -0.79 -8.09 -32.88
N GLU A 80 -0.50 -9.34 -33.22
CA GLU A 80 0.65 -9.72 -34.04
C GLU A 80 0.62 -9.05 -35.42
N TYR A 81 -0.54 -8.59 -35.90
CA TYR A 81 -0.68 -7.84 -37.16
C TYR A 81 -0.36 -6.35 -37.02
N ALA A 82 -0.29 -5.80 -35.80
CA ALA A 82 -0.02 -4.40 -35.53
C ALA A 82 1.48 -4.04 -35.60
N LYS A 83 2.13 -4.29 -36.75
CA LYS A 83 3.60 -4.20 -36.91
C LYS A 83 4.21 -2.81 -36.63
N ASN A 84 3.38 -1.77 -36.58
CA ASN A 84 3.82 -0.40 -36.31
C ASN A 84 3.51 0.09 -34.89
N LEU A 85 3.06 -0.79 -34.00
CA LEU A 85 2.78 -0.47 -32.62
C LEU A 85 4.04 -0.02 -31.88
N VAL A 86 3.91 1.08 -31.15
CA VAL A 86 4.98 1.74 -30.37
C VAL A 86 4.68 1.67 -28.88
N GLU A 87 3.40 1.70 -28.49
CA GLU A 87 2.97 1.74 -27.10
C GLU A 87 1.83 0.78 -26.81
N ILE A 88 1.90 0.09 -25.66
CA ILE A 88 0.84 -0.76 -25.10
C ILE A 88 0.61 -0.35 -23.65
N LYS A 89 -0.65 -0.09 -23.28
CA LYS A 89 -1.10 0.18 -21.91
C LYS A 89 -2.38 -0.61 -21.61
N LEU A 90 -2.22 -1.81 -21.05
CA LEU A 90 -3.31 -2.75 -20.75
C LEU A 90 -3.21 -3.20 -19.29
N ILE A 91 -3.34 -2.24 -18.38
CA ILE A 91 -3.15 -2.40 -16.94
C ILE A 91 -4.36 -3.11 -16.31
N GLN A 92 -4.19 -3.87 -15.24
CA GLN A 92 -5.31 -4.41 -14.45
C GLN A 92 -6.30 -5.22 -15.31
N ASN A 93 -5.77 -6.16 -16.09
CA ASN A 93 -6.53 -7.10 -16.92
C ASN A 93 -6.22 -8.55 -16.48
N LYS A 94 -6.51 -9.52 -17.34
CA LYS A 94 -6.33 -10.96 -17.08
C LYS A 94 -5.45 -11.61 -18.15
N ILE A 95 -4.46 -10.87 -18.64
CA ILE A 95 -3.60 -11.32 -19.74
C ILE A 95 -2.62 -12.35 -19.18
N GLU A 96 -2.63 -13.56 -19.74
CA GLU A 96 -1.67 -14.61 -19.41
C GLU A 96 -0.61 -14.75 -20.52
N ASP A 97 -1.06 -14.80 -21.78
CA ASP A 97 -0.21 -15.00 -22.96
C ASP A 97 0.06 -13.69 -23.71
N ILE A 98 1.34 -13.34 -23.84
CA ILE A 98 1.83 -12.18 -24.60
C ILE A 98 2.56 -12.56 -25.89
N SER A 99 2.43 -13.81 -26.36
CA SER A 99 3.05 -14.32 -27.58
C SER A 99 2.75 -13.48 -28.82
N ALA A 100 1.56 -12.88 -28.91
CA ALA A 100 1.17 -11.93 -29.97
C ALA A 100 2.07 -10.68 -30.06
N LEU A 101 2.79 -10.33 -29.00
CA LEU A 101 3.76 -9.23 -29.01
C LEU A 101 5.07 -9.60 -29.73
N SER A 102 5.28 -10.89 -29.98
CA SER A 102 6.49 -11.40 -30.64
C SER A 102 6.67 -10.75 -32.02
N GLY A 103 7.82 -10.11 -32.20
CA GLY A 103 8.16 -9.47 -33.47
C GLY A 103 7.56 -8.07 -33.70
N LEU A 104 6.85 -7.48 -32.72
CA LEU A 104 6.44 -6.07 -32.76
C LEU A 104 7.62 -5.13 -32.46
N LYS A 105 8.65 -5.18 -33.31
CA LYS A 105 9.99 -4.59 -33.10
C LYS A 105 10.03 -3.07 -32.93
N LYS A 106 8.92 -2.36 -33.17
CA LYS A 106 8.79 -0.91 -32.97
C LYS A 106 8.27 -0.52 -31.58
N LEU A 107 7.89 -1.49 -30.75
CA LEU A 107 7.48 -1.24 -29.37
C LEU A 107 8.61 -0.57 -28.59
N LYS A 108 8.25 0.53 -27.93
CA LYS A 108 9.10 1.33 -27.06
C LYS A 108 8.62 1.31 -25.62
N ASN A 109 7.31 1.34 -25.43
CA ASN A 109 6.68 1.43 -24.12
C ASN A 109 5.66 0.30 -23.96
N ILE A 110 5.87 -0.56 -22.97
CA ILE A 110 4.90 -1.60 -22.59
C ILE A 110 4.56 -1.41 -21.12
N ASN A 111 3.27 -1.30 -20.83
CA ASN A 111 2.74 -1.37 -19.47
C ASN A 111 1.62 -2.42 -19.41
N LEU A 112 1.93 -3.49 -18.69
CA LEU A 112 1.06 -4.64 -18.40
C LEU A 112 1.00 -4.90 -16.89
N TRP A 113 1.14 -3.85 -16.07
CA TRP A 113 0.99 -3.91 -14.62
C TRP A 113 -0.32 -4.61 -14.23
N GLN A 114 -0.26 -5.51 -13.25
CA GLN A 114 -1.39 -6.25 -12.69
C GLN A 114 -2.14 -7.07 -13.76
N ASN A 115 -1.48 -8.12 -14.23
CA ASN A 115 -2.03 -9.16 -15.11
C ASN A 115 -1.64 -10.55 -14.56
N GLU A 116 -1.72 -11.60 -15.36
CA GLU A 116 -1.47 -12.99 -14.96
C GLU A 116 -0.29 -13.60 -15.75
N ILE A 117 0.66 -12.75 -16.18
CA ILE A 117 1.77 -13.14 -17.07
C ILE A 117 2.84 -13.92 -16.29
N SER A 118 3.30 -15.02 -16.86
CA SER A 118 4.44 -15.81 -16.32
C SER A 118 5.58 -15.98 -17.33
N ASP A 119 5.26 -16.18 -18.61
CA ASP A 119 6.25 -16.29 -19.70
C ASP A 119 6.40 -14.95 -20.44
N ILE A 120 7.62 -14.43 -20.51
CA ILE A 120 7.98 -13.18 -21.20
C ILE A 120 8.88 -13.38 -22.42
N ASN A 121 9.00 -14.60 -22.96
CA ASN A 121 9.81 -14.91 -24.14
C ASN A 121 9.47 -14.06 -25.37
N ALA A 122 8.21 -13.64 -25.50
CA ALA A 122 7.77 -12.74 -26.57
C ALA A 122 8.55 -11.41 -26.61
N LEU A 123 9.13 -10.99 -25.48
CA LEU A 123 9.88 -9.74 -25.36
C LEU A 123 11.33 -9.84 -25.84
N ALA A 124 11.88 -11.06 -26.03
CA ALA A 124 13.32 -11.30 -26.15
C ALA A 124 14.04 -10.50 -27.26
N ASN A 125 13.32 -10.14 -28.30
CA ASN A 125 13.85 -9.46 -29.48
C ASN A 125 13.31 -8.04 -29.68
N LEU A 126 12.59 -7.48 -28.70
CA LEU A 126 12.01 -6.14 -28.77
C LEU A 126 13.05 -5.07 -28.39
N ARG A 127 14.18 -5.05 -29.10
CA ARG A 127 15.34 -4.20 -28.79
C ARG A 127 15.08 -2.69 -28.84
N SER A 128 13.93 -2.25 -29.34
CA SER A 128 13.51 -0.85 -29.33
C SER A 128 12.88 -0.42 -28.00
N LEU A 129 12.64 -1.35 -27.06
CA LEU A 129 12.04 -1.04 -25.77
C LEU A 129 12.89 -0.06 -24.97
N GLU A 130 12.23 0.99 -24.50
CA GLU A 130 12.80 2.05 -23.65
C GLU A 130 12.16 2.01 -22.24
N SER A 131 10.90 1.58 -22.13
CA SER A 131 10.16 1.47 -20.87
C SER A 131 9.35 0.18 -20.83
N LEU A 132 9.54 -0.61 -19.78
CA LEU A 132 8.80 -1.85 -19.54
C LEU A 132 8.29 -1.87 -18.10
N ASN A 133 6.97 -1.98 -17.94
CA ASN A 133 6.32 -2.26 -16.67
C ASN A 133 5.50 -3.55 -16.79
N ILE A 134 5.92 -4.57 -16.05
CA ILE A 134 5.28 -5.89 -15.93
C ILE A 134 5.16 -6.27 -14.44
N SER A 135 5.03 -5.28 -13.58
CA SER A 135 4.84 -5.46 -12.13
C SER A 135 3.50 -6.14 -11.80
N GLN A 136 3.39 -6.75 -10.62
CA GLN A 136 2.22 -7.52 -10.17
C GLN A 136 1.78 -8.58 -11.20
N ASN A 137 2.68 -9.51 -11.49
CA ASN A 137 2.45 -10.65 -12.38
C ASN A 137 3.02 -11.92 -11.70
N HIS A 138 3.30 -12.98 -12.47
CA HIS A 138 3.80 -14.27 -11.98
C HIS A 138 5.17 -14.62 -12.61
N ILE A 139 5.99 -13.60 -12.87
CA ILE A 139 7.26 -13.76 -13.58
C ILE A 139 8.34 -14.23 -12.60
N ALA A 140 9.08 -15.28 -12.99
CA ALA A 140 10.26 -15.74 -12.27
C ALA A 140 11.55 -15.63 -13.11
N ASP A 141 11.44 -15.82 -14.42
CA ASP A 141 12.57 -15.79 -15.36
C ASP A 141 12.62 -14.46 -16.14
N VAL A 142 13.73 -13.73 -15.98
CA VAL A 142 14.00 -12.47 -16.67
C VAL A 142 15.00 -12.62 -17.82
N ASP A 143 15.38 -13.85 -18.17
CA ASP A 143 16.32 -14.13 -19.24
C ASP A 143 15.97 -13.50 -20.59
N PRO A 144 14.69 -13.46 -21.01
CA PRO A 144 14.30 -12.79 -22.24
C PRO A 144 14.72 -11.32 -22.30
N LEU A 145 14.90 -10.64 -21.17
CA LEU A 145 15.25 -9.22 -21.13
C LEU A 145 16.74 -8.94 -21.42
N ARG A 146 17.60 -9.97 -21.48
CA ARG A 146 19.07 -9.85 -21.48
C ARG A 146 19.68 -8.95 -22.56
N ASN A 147 18.99 -8.77 -23.68
CA ASN A 147 19.48 -8.03 -24.86
C ASN A 147 18.74 -6.70 -25.09
N LEU A 148 17.88 -6.27 -24.15
CA LEU A 148 17.06 -5.07 -24.28
C LEU A 148 17.82 -3.81 -23.86
N ASN A 149 19.02 -3.62 -24.42
CA ASN A 149 20.00 -2.62 -24.00
C ASN A 149 19.53 -1.16 -24.12
N ASN A 150 18.38 -0.89 -24.76
CA ASN A 150 17.77 0.44 -24.84
C ASN A 150 16.83 0.77 -23.68
N LEU A 151 16.56 -0.20 -22.79
CA LEU A 151 15.72 0.01 -21.61
C LEU A 151 16.33 1.11 -20.72
N LYS A 152 15.49 2.08 -20.38
CA LYS A 152 15.75 3.17 -19.45
C LYS A 152 14.96 2.99 -18.16
N LYS A 153 13.74 2.46 -18.27
CA LYS A 153 12.85 2.19 -17.13
C LYS A 153 12.41 0.74 -17.16
N LEU A 154 12.65 0.04 -16.06
CA LEU A 154 12.26 -1.34 -15.89
C LEU A 154 11.60 -1.49 -14.52
N ASP A 155 10.32 -1.88 -14.54
CA ASP A 155 9.55 -2.20 -13.35
C ASP A 155 9.12 -3.67 -13.37
N LEU A 156 9.65 -4.42 -12.41
CA LEU A 156 9.46 -5.84 -12.17
C LEU A 156 8.85 -6.10 -10.79
N SER A 157 8.33 -5.08 -10.11
CA SER A 157 7.89 -5.23 -8.72
C SER A 157 6.78 -6.25 -8.56
N GLU A 158 6.69 -6.88 -7.39
CA GLU A 158 5.63 -7.83 -7.03
C GLU A 158 5.54 -9.00 -8.03
N ASN A 159 6.67 -9.69 -8.20
CA ASN A 159 6.80 -10.90 -9.01
C ASN A 159 7.51 -11.99 -8.17
N GLN A 160 8.04 -13.02 -8.80
CA GLN A 160 8.69 -14.18 -8.16
C GLN A 160 10.17 -14.30 -8.57
N ILE A 161 10.82 -13.17 -8.85
CA ILE A 161 12.17 -13.13 -9.42
C ILE A 161 13.21 -13.37 -8.33
N GLN A 162 14.16 -14.27 -8.62
CA GLN A 162 15.30 -14.57 -7.75
C GLN A 162 16.64 -14.16 -8.37
N ASP A 163 16.80 -14.44 -9.67
CA ASP A 163 18.03 -14.20 -10.42
C ASP A 163 17.84 -13.01 -11.36
N ILE A 164 18.74 -12.02 -11.26
CA ILE A 164 18.80 -10.86 -12.15
C ILE A 164 20.11 -10.80 -12.96
N GLU A 165 20.93 -11.84 -12.95
CA GLU A 165 22.14 -11.97 -13.78
C GLU A 165 21.89 -11.70 -15.26
N PRO A 166 20.76 -12.13 -15.87
CA PRO A 166 20.46 -11.78 -17.26
C PRO A 166 20.42 -10.27 -17.53
N LEU A 167 20.14 -9.44 -16.53
CA LEU A 167 19.99 -8.00 -16.67
C LEU A 167 21.32 -7.24 -16.72
N LYS A 168 22.47 -7.89 -16.48
CA LYS A 168 23.78 -7.22 -16.31
C LYS A 168 24.22 -6.28 -17.44
N ASN A 169 23.66 -6.41 -18.65
CA ASN A 169 24.01 -5.59 -19.80
C ASN A 169 23.10 -4.37 -19.98
N LEU A 170 22.09 -4.18 -19.13
CA LEU A 170 21.12 -3.08 -19.20
C LEU A 170 21.69 -1.75 -18.65
N GLY A 171 22.88 -1.35 -19.12
CA GLY A 171 23.59 -0.17 -18.62
C GLY A 171 22.94 1.20 -18.92
N ASN A 172 21.83 1.22 -19.67
CA ASN A 172 21.05 2.43 -19.94
C ASN A 172 19.91 2.67 -18.95
N LEU A 173 19.69 1.77 -17.98
CA LEU A 173 18.67 1.94 -16.96
C LEU A 173 18.94 3.20 -16.14
N THR A 174 17.93 4.07 -16.09
CA THR A 174 17.85 5.22 -15.17
C THR A 174 16.96 4.89 -13.97
N THR A 175 16.02 3.96 -14.15
CA THR A 175 15.06 3.55 -13.12
C THR A 175 14.95 2.02 -13.13
N PHE A 176 15.20 1.39 -11.99
CA PHE A 176 15.03 -0.05 -11.79
C PHE A 176 14.24 -0.33 -10.52
N ASN A 177 13.07 -0.95 -10.67
CA ASN A 177 12.22 -1.35 -9.56
C ASN A 177 12.07 -2.88 -9.57
N ALA A 178 12.46 -3.50 -8.46
CA ALA A 178 12.28 -4.92 -8.18
C ALA A 178 11.69 -5.14 -6.78
N TYR A 179 10.95 -4.15 -6.26
CA TYR A 179 10.23 -4.25 -4.99
C TYR A 179 9.46 -5.57 -4.87
N LYS A 180 9.47 -6.20 -3.69
CA LYS A 180 8.69 -7.39 -3.36
C LYS A 180 8.93 -8.53 -4.35
N ASN A 181 10.16 -9.03 -4.35
CA ASN A 181 10.62 -10.20 -5.09
C ASN A 181 11.46 -11.09 -4.15
N GLN A 182 12.27 -11.99 -4.69
CA GLN A 182 13.13 -12.90 -3.94
C GLN A 182 14.60 -12.72 -4.36
N VAL A 183 14.97 -11.51 -4.80
CA VAL A 183 16.32 -11.18 -5.26
C VAL A 183 17.27 -11.17 -4.07
N HIS A 184 18.40 -11.86 -4.19
CA HIS A 184 19.44 -11.91 -3.16
C HIS A 184 20.80 -11.42 -3.65
N ASP A 185 21.13 -11.61 -4.93
CA ASP A 185 22.36 -11.12 -5.57
C ASP A 185 22.06 -9.95 -6.51
N ILE A 186 22.66 -8.80 -6.21
CA ILE A 186 22.57 -7.59 -7.03
C ILE A 186 23.88 -7.23 -7.74
N SER A 187 24.84 -8.15 -7.83
CA SER A 187 26.07 -8.01 -8.62
C SER A 187 25.87 -7.47 -10.04
N PRO A 188 24.79 -7.83 -10.78
CA PRO A 188 24.51 -7.30 -12.11
C PRO A 188 24.35 -5.77 -12.15
N MET A 189 23.91 -5.17 -11.05
CA MET A 189 23.67 -3.73 -10.95
C MET A 189 24.95 -2.89 -11.05
N ARG A 190 26.15 -3.48 -10.88
CA ARG A 190 27.44 -2.78 -11.08
C ARG A 190 27.55 -2.09 -12.44
N ASN A 191 26.80 -2.57 -13.44
CA ASN A 191 26.84 -2.05 -14.80
C ASN A 191 25.74 -1.01 -15.10
N PHE A 192 24.83 -0.73 -14.15
CA PHE A 192 23.72 0.21 -14.35
C PHE A 192 24.17 1.66 -14.19
N ASN A 193 25.20 2.06 -14.94
CA ASN A 193 25.95 3.31 -14.74
C ASN A 193 25.11 4.60 -14.85
N LYS A 194 23.91 4.55 -15.44
CA LYS A 194 22.97 5.68 -15.55
C LYS A 194 21.87 5.66 -14.50
N LEU A 195 21.88 4.70 -13.58
CA LEU A 195 20.82 4.50 -12.61
C LEU A 195 20.76 5.68 -11.64
N SER A 196 19.60 6.30 -11.55
CA SER A 196 19.34 7.39 -10.61
C SER A 196 18.34 6.99 -9.52
N PHE A 197 17.49 6.01 -9.80
CA PHE A 197 16.48 5.52 -8.87
C PHE A 197 16.49 4.00 -8.84
N THR A 198 16.58 3.43 -7.64
CA THR A 198 16.31 2.01 -7.46
C THR A 198 15.43 1.72 -6.25
N ASN A 199 14.46 0.83 -6.44
CA ASN A 199 13.64 0.30 -5.36
C ASN A 199 13.80 -1.23 -5.33
N LEU A 200 14.41 -1.72 -4.26
CA LEU A 200 14.75 -3.11 -4.00
C LEU A 200 14.16 -3.58 -2.66
N GLN A 201 13.17 -2.85 -2.14
CA GLN A 201 12.49 -3.16 -0.88
C GLN A 201 11.86 -4.56 -0.91
N GLU A 202 11.71 -5.20 0.25
CA GLU A 202 11.10 -6.53 0.39
C GLU A 202 11.75 -7.59 -0.53
N ASN A 203 13.05 -7.80 -0.32
CA ASN A 203 13.85 -8.81 -1.02
C ASN A 203 14.76 -9.54 -0.01
N GLN A 204 15.76 -10.27 -0.51
CA GLN A 204 16.69 -11.09 0.28
C GLN A 204 18.14 -10.58 0.17
N ILE A 205 18.31 -9.28 -0.08
CA ILE A 205 19.62 -8.68 -0.36
C ILE A 205 20.41 -8.51 0.93
N SER A 206 21.70 -8.83 0.89
CA SER A 206 22.62 -8.63 2.02
C SER A 206 23.87 -7.83 1.67
N ASP A 207 24.36 -7.93 0.42
CA ASP A 207 25.50 -7.15 -0.08
C ASP A 207 25.04 -5.99 -0.98
N VAL A 208 25.34 -4.77 -0.56
CA VAL A 208 25.07 -3.54 -1.32
C VAL A 208 26.30 -2.97 -2.03
N SER A 209 27.45 -3.65 -1.95
CA SER A 209 28.68 -3.25 -2.64
C SER A 209 28.55 -3.07 -4.16
N PRO A 210 27.63 -3.77 -4.88
CA PRO A 210 27.36 -3.50 -6.29
C PRO A 210 26.89 -2.08 -6.59
N LEU A 211 26.33 -1.35 -5.61
CA LEU A 211 25.82 0.01 -5.77
C LEU A 211 26.91 1.10 -5.61
N SER A 212 28.07 0.74 -5.05
CA SER A 212 29.12 1.68 -4.61
C SER A 212 29.61 2.69 -5.68
N ASN A 213 29.61 2.30 -6.96
CA ASN A 213 30.10 3.16 -8.05
C ASN A 213 28.99 3.80 -8.89
N LEU A 214 27.73 3.66 -8.49
CA LEU A 214 26.59 4.23 -9.21
C LEU A 214 26.35 5.67 -8.78
N SER A 215 27.29 6.56 -9.13
CA SER A 215 27.34 7.95 -8.66
C SER A 215 26.13 8.82 -9.06
N ASN A 216 25.29 8.35 -9.99
CA ASN A 216 24.06 9.04 -10.39
C ASN A 216 22.86 8.72 -9.48
N LEU A 217 23.01 7.80 -8.51
CA LEU A 217 21.93 7.43 -7.59
C LEU A 217 21.49 8.63 -6.74
N ASP A 218 20.24 9.00 -6.91
CA ASP A 218 19.51 10.01 -6.14
C ASP A 218 18.69 9.33 -5.03
N PHE A 219 18.20 8.11 -5.28
CA PHE A 219 17.36 7.36 -4.35
C PHE A 219 17.68 5.85 -4.32
N ILE A 220 17.78 5.29 -3.11
CA ILE A 220 17.93 3.86 -2.86
C ILE A 220 16.86 3.38 -1.87
N GLY A 221 15.98 2.50 -2.33
CA GLY A 221 15.03 1.78 -1.49
C GLY A 221 15.51 0.35 -1.17
N LEU A 222 15.70 0.04 0.10
CA LEU A 222 16.23 -1.23 0.61
C LEU A 222 15.52 -1.72 1.89
N LYS A 223 14.40 -1.11 2.30
CA LYS A 223 13.59 -1.59 3.43
C LYS A 223 13.32 -3.10 3.37
N TYR A 224 13.26 -3.73 4.53
CA TYR A 224 12.94 -5.15 4.68
C TYR A 224 13.79 -6.06 3.79
N ASN A 225 15.11 -5.95 3.97
CA ASN A 225 16.13 -6.84 3.40
C ASN A 225 17.01 -7.40 4.53
N TRP A 226 18.15 -8.02 4.18
CA TRP A 226 19.12 -8.58 5.13
C TRP A 226 20.46 -7.84 5.12
N VAL A 227 20.44 -6.54 4.78
CA VAL A 227 21.64 -5.70 4.73
C VAL A 227 22.18 -5.48 6.14
N LYS A 228 23.46 -5.75 6.35
CA LYS A 228 24.14 -5.53 7.64
C LYS A 228 25.11 -4.36 7.61
N ASP A 229 25.67 -4.09 6.44
CA ASP A 229 26.71 -3.11 6.22
C ASP A 229 26.41 -2.27 4.98
N ILE A 230 26.43 -0.96 5.16
CA ILE A 230 26.23 0.05 4.11
C ILE A 230 27.49 0.91 3.89
N SER A 231 28.63 0.55 4.49
CA SER A 231 29.90 1.28 4.39
C SER A 231 30.40 1.43 2.96
N SER A 232 30.05 0.48 2.07
CA SER A 232 30.38 0.51 0.64
C SER A 232 29.68 1.63 -0.12
N LEU A 233 28.62 2.25 0.43
CA LEU A 233 27.89 3.35 -0.19
C LEU A 233 28.56 4.72 0.03
N ASN A 234 29.71 4.79 0.70
CA ASN A 234 30.34 6.05 1.14
C ASN A 234 30.64 7.09 0.05
N SER A 235 30.72 6.68 -1.20
CA SER A 235 31.02 7.50 -2.38
C SER A 235 29.80 8.19 -2.98
N LEU A 236 28.58 7.85 -2.55
CA LEU A 236 27.32 8.35 -3.11
C LEU A 236 26.95 9.74 -2.54
N SER A 237 27.84 10.73 -2.68
CA SER A 237 27.69 12.07 -2.09
C SER A 237 26.47 12.87 -2.60
N ASP A 238 25.90 12.47 -3.74
CA ASP A 238 24.74 13.10 -4.36
C ASP A 238 23.40 12.49 -3.93
N LEU A 239 23.42 11.42 -3.11
CA LEU A 239 22.23 10.72 -2.65
C LEU A 239 21.29 11.65 -1.87
N ARG A 240 20.01 11.67 -2.25
CA ARG A 240 18.95 12.44 -1.60
C ARG A 240 17.99 11.59 -0.78
N GLY A 241 17.77 10.34 -1.19
CA GLY A 241 16.88 9.41 -0.51
C GLY A 241 17.56 8.08 -0.18
N LEU A 242 17.48 7.67 1.09
CA LEU A 242 17.93 6.37 1.56
C LEU A 242 16.87 5.75 2.46
N GLU A 243 16.36 4.60 2.07
CA GLU A 243 15.39 3.86 2.86
C GLU A 243 15.91 2.47 3.19
N ILE A 244 16.22 2.23 4.46
CA ILE A 244 16.88 1.00 4.94
C ILE A 244 16.20 0.41 6.18
N SER A 245 14.99 0.86 6.55
CA SER A 245 14.22 0.33 7.67
C SER A 245 14.08 -1.19 7.65
N GLY A 246 14.02 -1.82 8.82
CA GLY A 246 13.80 -3.26 8.93
C GLY A 246 14.95 -4.12 8.38
N ASN A 247 16.17 -3.59 8.36
CA ASN A 247 17.39 -4.35 8.08
C ASN A 247 18.20 -4.59 9.36
N PRO A 248 19.07 -5.62 9.42
CA PRO A 248 19.97 -5.84 10.55
C PRO A 248 21.23 -4.93 10.54
N ILE A 249 21.09 -3.63 10.23
CA ILE A 249 22.21 -2.67 10.16
C ILE A 249 22.55 -2.15 11.55
N GLN A 250 23.83 -2.13 11.90
CA GLN A 250 24.31 -1.63 13.20
C GLN A 250 25.08 -0.32 13.09
N ASP A 251 25.88 -0.13 12.03
CA ASP A 251 26.69 1.06 11.82
C ASP A 251 26.06 1.99 10.77
N LEU A 252 25.58 3.14 11.24
CA LEU A 252 25.01 4.21 10.42
C LEU A 252 25.98 5.38 10.18
N SER A 253 27.24 5.24 10.59
CA SER A 253 28.24 6.32 10.52
C SER A 253 28.51 6.80 9.09
N VAL A 254 28.26 5.96 8.07
CA VAL A 254 28.40 6.33 6.66
C VAL A 254 27.39 7.41 6.23
N ILE A 255 26.23 7.52 6.90
CA ILE A 255 25.15 8.45 6.51
C ILE A 255 25.61 9.91 6.52
N LYS A 256 26.57 10.27 7.38
CA LYS A 256 27.15 11.61 7.42
C LYS A 256 27.82 12.05 6.09
N ASN A 257 28.13 11.09 5.21
CA ASN A 257 28.72 11.34 3.90
C ASN A 257 27.67 11.68 2.82
N PHE A 258 26.39 11.74 3.18
CA PHE A 258 25.28 12.08 2.28
C PHE A 258 24.71 13.48 2.62
N PRO A 259 25.45 14.58 2.39
CA PRO A 259 25.06 15.91 2.85
C PRO A 259 23.81 16.47 2.15
N LYS A 260 23.38 15.86 1.04
CA LYS A 260 22.18 16.24 0.27
C LYS A 260 20.93 15.44 0.65
N LEU A 261 21.04 14.53 1.62
CA LEU A 261 19.95 13.67 2.04
C LEU A 261 18.78 14.51 2.56
N ASP A 262 17.64 14.39 1.90
CA ASP A 262 16.38 15.03 2.32
C ASP A 262 15.31 14.01 2.74
N THR A 263 15.53 12.73 2.41
CA THR A 263 14.65 11.61 2.75
C THR A 263 15.47 10.49 3.39
N LEU A 264 15.14 10.13 4.63
CA LEU A 264 15.80 9.04 5.35
C LEU A 264 14.77 8.18 6.11
N SER A 265 14.81 6.87 5.89
CA SER A 265 14.00 5.89 6.61
C SER A 265 14.88 4.82 7.23
N ILE A 266 14.96 4.84 8.56
CA ILE A 266 15.83 4.03 9.43
C ILE A 266 15.05 3.47 10.64
N GLY A 267 13.78 3.15 10.42
CA GLY A 267 12.92 2.52 11.41
C GLY A 267 13.27 1.04 11.63
N SER A 268 12.92 0.49 12.80
CA SER A 268 13.12 -0.92 13.15
C SER A 268 14.59 -1.39 13.05
N LEU A 269 15.54 -0.53 13.43
CA LEU A 269 17.00 -0.80 13.39
C LEU A 269 17.64 -0.92 14.78
N HIS A 270 16.85 -0.86 15.86
CA HIS A 270 17.33 -0.86 17.25
C HIS A 270 18.27 0.32 17.58
N ILE A 271 18.07 1.47 16.94
CA ILE A 271 18.90 2.66 17.12
C ILE A 271 18.66 3.28 18.49
N THR A 272 19.74 3.69 19.16
CA THR A 272 19.70 4.49 20.39
C THR A 272 20.29 5.90 20.19
N ASN A 273 21.21 6.06 19.24
CA ASN A 273 21.94 7.30 19.01
C ASN A 273 21.76 7.78 17.56
N ILE A 274 21.31 9.03 17.40
CA ILE A 274 21.07 9.69 16.11
C ILE A 274 21.94 10.95 15.90
N SER A 275 23.07 11.08 16.60
CA SER A 275 23.94 12.26 16.53
C SER A 275 24.49 12.55 15.13
N PHE A 276 24.58 11.53 14.28
CA PHE A 276 24.98 11.69 12.89
C PHE A 276 24.01 12.56 12.07
N LEU A 277 22.76 12.71 12.51
CA LEU A 277 21.77 13.55 11.83
C LEU A 277 22.07 15.05 11.91
N GLU A 278 22.86 15.48 12.90
CA GLU A 278 23.20 16.91 13.09
C GLU A 278 23.88 17.52 11.84
N GLY A 279 24.55 16.68 11.04
CA GLY A 279 25.25 17.06 9.80
C GLY A 279 24.39 17.03 8.53
N LEU A 280 23.07 16.81 8.61
CA LEU A 280 22.19 16.62 7.44
C LEU A 280 21.15 17.75 7.30
N PRO A 281 21.57 18.99 7.00
CA PRO A 281 20.70 20.17 7.06
C PRO A 281 19.59 20.20 6.01
N GLU A 282 19.65 19.36 4.98
CA GLU A 282 18.64 19.27 3.92
C GLU A 282 17.45 18.36 4.27
N MET A 283 17.49 17.68 5.43
CA MET A 283 16.47 16.73 5.86
C MET A 283 15.05 17.32 5.87
N LYS A 284 14.12 16.63 5.20
CA LYS A 284 12.69 16.99 5.12
C LYS A 284 11.78 15.86 5.60
N TRP A 285 12.09 14.62 5.25
CA TRP A 285 11.32 13.43 5.57
C TRP A 285 12.18 12.44 6.36
N LEU A 286 11.81 12.18 7.60
CA LEU A 286 12.60 11.37 8.52
C LEU A 286 11.72 10.34 9.23
N GLN A 287 11.98 9.06 8.97
CA GLN A 287 11.25 7.93 9.58
C GLN A 287 12.22 7.16 10.49
N LEU A 288 11.94 7.19 11.79
CA LEU A 288 12.77 6.69 12.89
C LEU A 288 11.97 5.76 13.83
N GLU A 289 10.80 5.31 13.40
CA GLU A 289 9.86 4.51 14.15
C GLU A 289 10.44 3.16 14.62
N ASN A 290 9.91 2.60 15.69
CA ASN A 290 10.28 1.27 16.21
C ASN A 290 11.79 1.16 16.52
N ASN A 291 12.33 2.13 17.26
CA ASN A 291 13.72 2.13 17.70
C ASN A 291 13.79 2.27 19.24
N GLN A 292 14.97 2.56 19.77
CA GLN A 292 15.21 2.71 21.22
C GLN A 292 15.74 4.12 21.53
N ILE A 293 15.33 5.11 20.74
CA ILE A 293 15.80 6.49 20.85
C ILE A 293 15.16 7.14 22.06
N SER A 294 15.95 7.82 22.88
CA SER A 294 15.48 8.64 24.00
C SER A 294 15.90 10.10 23.89
N ASP A 295 17.02 10.38 23.20
CA ASP A 295 17.57 11.71 22.98
C ASP A 295 17.43 12.11 21.52
N ILE A 296 16.71 13.21 21.28
CA ILE A 296 16.51 13.80 19.95
C ILE A 296 17.12 15.19 19.80
N SER A 297 18.03 15.59 20.69
CA SER A 297 18.73 16.89 20.66
C SER A 297 19.39 17.18 19.30
N SER A 298 19.83 16.12 18.60
CA SER A 298 20.45 16.21 17.26
C SER A 298 19.51 16.77 16.18
N LEU A 299 18.19 16.74 16.40
CA LEU A 299 17.21 17.29 15.47
C LEU A 299 17.11 18.82 15.53
N GLN A 300 17.70 19.48 16.52
CA GLN A 300 17.56 20.92 16.75
C GLN A 300 17.99 21.78 15.54
N LYS A 301 18.94 21.30 14.73
CA LYS A 301 19.44 22.00 13.54
C LYS A 301 18.67 21.70 12.26
N LEU A 302 17.75 20.73 12.28
CA LEU A 302 17.02 20.26 11.09
C LEU A 302 15.77 21.10 10.84
N VAL A 303 15.96 22.39 10.59
CA VAL A 303 14.88 23.39 10.45
C VAL A 303 14.01 23.20 9.20
N LYS A 304 14.43 22.33 8.26
CA LYS A 304 13.71 22.00 7.03
C LYS A 304 12.77 20.78 7.17
N LEU A 305 12.73 20.13 8.34
CA LEU A 305 11.87 18.98 8.59
C LEU A 305 10.41 19.33 8.32
N LYS A 306 9.74 18.47 7.55
CA LYS A 306 8.32 18.57 7.18
C LYS A 306 7.52 17.39 7.69
N ASP A 307 8.10 16.20 7.60
CA ASP A 307 7.48 14.96 8.04
C ASP A 307 8.46 14.19 8.92
N ILE A 308 8.01 13.85 10.13
CA ILE A 308 8.78 13.01 11.02
C ILE A 308 7.90 11.98 11.72
N ASP A 309 8.37 10.74 11.70
CA ASP A 309 7.83 9.64 12.48
C ASP A 309 8.87 9.15 13.48
N LEU A 310 8.57 9.33 14.78
CA LEU A 310 9.36 8.89 15.92
C LEU A 310 8.58 7.90 16.79
N SER A 311 7.53 7.29 16.23
CA SER A 311 6.65 6.38 16.97
C SER A 311 7.39 5.16 17.51
N ASN A 312 6.93 4.56 18.61
CA ASN A 312 7.53 3.39 19.26
C ASN A 312 9.03 3.62 19.58
N ASN A 313 9.30 4.61 20.43
CA ASN A 313 10.63 4.93 20.94
C ASN A 313 10.53 5.18 22.47
N GLN A 314 11.55 5.79 23.07
CA GLN A 314 11.64 6.06 24.51
C GLN A 314 11.74 7.56 24.82
N ILE A 315 11.15 8.40 23.96
CA ILE A 315 11.34 9.85 23.98
C ILE A 315 10.37 10.48 24.98
N SER A 316 10.90 11.35 25.84
CA SER A 316 10.11 12.15 26.79
C SER A 316 10.30 13.65 26.59
N ASP A 317 11.52 14.08 26.23
CA ASP A 317 11.84 15.49 25.94
C ASP A 317 11.77 15.76 24.42
N ILE A 318 10.85 16.64 24.04
CA ILE A 318 10.66 17.07 22.65
C ILE A 318 11.10 18.51 22.40
N SER A 319 11.88 19.10 23.30
CA SER A 319 12.37 20.49 23.21
C SER A 319 13.16 20.78 21.93
N ALA A 320 13.85 19.78 21.38
CA ALA A 320 14.60 19.88 20.12
C ALA A 320 13.71 20.31 18.93
N LEU A 321 12.39 20.07 18.99
CA LEU A 321 11.46 20.36 17.91
C LEU A 321 10.85 21.76 17.97
N ALA A 322 11.14 22.56 19.00
CA ALA A 322 10.57 23.91 19.18
C ALA A 322 10.87 24.87 18.01
N HIS A 323 11.89 24.56 17.20
CA HIS A 323 12.33 25.37 16.06
C HIS A 323 11.91 24.80 14.69
N ALA A 324 11.23 23.65 14.64
CA ALA A 324 10.84 22.96 13.41
C ALA A 324 9.60 23.62 12.76
N ASN A 325 9.71 24.88 12.38
CA ASN A 325 8.59 25.69 11.87
C ASN A 325 8.04 25.22 10.51
N GLU A 326 8.79 24.37 9.81
CA GLU A 326 8.39 23.75 8.54
C GLU A 326 7.59 22.45 8.73
N LEU A 327 7.47 21.96 9.97
CA LEU A 327 6.83 20.69 10.28
C LEU A 327 5.33 20.70 9.94
N GLU A 328 4.92 19.76 9.12
CA GLU A 328 3.55 19.59 8.62
C GLU A 328 2.87 18.38 9.28
N THR A 329 3.63 17.29 9.46
CA THR A 329 3.19 16.04 10.08
C THR A 329 4.17 15.64 11.19
N LEU A 330 3.62 15.27 12.35
CA LEU A 330 4.40 14.84 13.51
C LEU A 330 3.77 13.61 14.14
N LYS A 331 4.53 12.51 14.21
CA LYS A 331 4.09 11.28 14.86
C LYS A 331 5.06 10.87 15.97
N PHE A 332 4.50 10.64 17.16
CA PHE A 332 5.19 10.29 18.39
C PHE A 332 4.44 9.18 19.14
N ASN A 333 3.70 8.33 18.43
CA ASN A 333 2.90 7.29 19.08
C ASN A 333 3.79 6.39 19.95
N GLN A 334 3.28 5.86 21.06
CA GLN A 334 3.99 4.94 21.95
C GLN A 334 5.37 5.46 22.37
N ASN A 335 5.37 6.62 23.03
CA ASN A 335 6.56 7.23 23.63
C ASN A 335 6.28 7.55 25.11
N ARG A 336 7.05 8.46 25.72
CA ARG A 336 6.92 8.88 27.12
C ARG A 336 6.71 10.40 27.21
N VAL A 337 6.09 10.99 26.20
CA VAL A 337 5.85 12.44 26.13
C VAL A 337 4.74 12.84 27.10
N SER A 338 5.00 13.85 27.91
CA SER A 338 4.01 14.48 28.78
C SER A 338 3.94 16.00 28.61
N ASP A 339 5.06 16.65 28.26
CA ASP A 339 5.10 18.09 27.98
C ASP A 339 5.07 18.35 26.46
N ILE A 340 3.96 18.93 26.01
CA ILE A 340 3.71 19.30 24.61
C ILE A 340 3.99 20.78 24.31
N LYS A 341 4.44 21.56 25.30
CA LYS A 341 4.75 22.98 25.11
C LYS A 341 5.71 23.27 23.95
N PRO A 342 6.78 22.49 23.70
CA PRO A 342 7.69 22.75 22.59
C PRO A 342 7.02 22.78 21.22
N ILE A 343 5.98 21.97 21.01
CA ILE A 343 5.32 21.84 19.70
C ILE A 343 4.01 22.65 19.60
N SER A 344 3.54 23.23 20.70
CA SER A 344 2.22 23.90 20.79
C SER A 344 2.00 25.09 19.84
N LYS A 345 3.06 25.62 19.22
CA LYS A 345 3.01 26.82 18.35
C LYS A 345 3.55 26.58 16.94
N LEU A 346 3.72 25.32 16.53
CA LEU A 346 4.24 25.02 15.19
C LEU A 346 3.23 25.47 14.11
N PRO A 347 3.62 26.38 13.21
CA PRO A 347 2.66 27.13 12.38
C PRO A 347 2.12 26.33 11.19
N LYS A 348 2.79 25.24 10.80
CA LYS A 348 2.41 24.42 9.63
C LYS A 348 1.82 23.06 9.99
N LEU A 349 1.86 22.69 11.26
CA LEU A 349 1.46 21.37 11.72
C LEU A 349 -0.03 21.15 11.50
N TRP A 350 -0.37 20.21 10.62
CA TRP A 350 -1.75 19.86 10.29
C TRP A 350 -2.13 18.45 10.72
N LEU A 351 -1.14 17.56 10.93
CA LEU A 351 -1.31 16.22 11.49
C LEU A 351 -0.42 16.05 12.72
N LEU A 352 -1.03 15.71 13.84
CA LEU A 352 -0.34 15.38 15.08
C LEU A 352 -0.85 14.05 15.64
N SER A 353 0.08 13.10 15.80
CA SER A 353 -0.21 11.77 16.35
C SER A 353 0.62 11.52 17.60
N LEU A 354 -0.06 11.37 18.73
CA LEU A 354 0.53 11.26 20.07
C LEU A 354 -0.08 10.10 20.86
N ASN A 355 -0.63 9.08 20.19
CA ASN A 355 -1.25 7.93 20.84
C ASN A 355 -0.28 7.24 21.82
N GLY A 356 -0.76 6.73 22.95
CA GLY A 356 0.09 5.95 23.87
C GLY A 356 1.23 6.75 24.50
N ASN A 357 0.93 7.98 24.92
CA ASN A 357 1.84 8.83 25.68
C ASN A 357 1.24 9.10 27.07
N SER A 358 1.66 10.16 27.75
CA SER A 358 1.16 10.55 29.09
C SER A 358 0.65 11.98 29.08
N ILE A 359 -0.15 12.33 28.07
CA ILE A 359 -0.67 13.69 27.83
C ILE A 359 -2.07 13.82 28.42
N SER A 360 -2.15 14.04 29.74
CA SER A 360 -3.44 14.21 30.41
C SER A 360 -4.07 15.59 30.22
N ASP A 361 -3.26 16.62 29.90
CA ASP A 361 -3.70 17.99 29.66
C ASP A 361 -3.31 18.47 28.25
N PRO A 362 -4.21 18.33 27.26
CA PRO A 362 -3.97 18.75 25.88
C PRO A 362 -4.30 20.23 25.59
N GLU A 363 -4.59 21.09 26.59
CA GLU A 363 -5.07 22.46 26.37
C GLU A 363 -4.13 23.30 25.49
N LEU A 364 -2.81 23.10 25.61
CA LEU A 364 -1.81 23.81 24.82
C LEU A 364 -1.91 23.55 23.30
N LEU A 365 -2.53 22.45 22.87
CA LEU A 365 -2.75 22.16 21.44
C LEU A 365 -3.68 23.16 20.78
N GLY A 366 -4.54 23.84 21.55
CA GLY A 366 -5.42 24.93 21.11
C GLY A 366 -4.72 26.03 20.32
N SER A 367 -3.41 26.20 20.53
CA SER A 367 -2.61 27.22 19.87
C SER A 367 -2.13 26.85 18.46
N LEU A 368 -2.39 25.62 17.99
CA LEU A 368 -1.96 25.14 16.67
C LEU A 368 -2.91 25.63 15.56
N PRO A 369 -2.48 26.55 14.68
CA PRO A 369 -3.40 27.27 13.79
C PRO A 369 -3.87 26.47 12.57
N LYS A 370 -3.18 25.38 12.22
CA LYS A 370 -3.44 24.58 11.01
C LYS A 370 -3.84 23.14 11.28
N LEU A 371 -4.04 22.76 12.54
CA LEU A 371 -4.33 21.37 12.91
C LEU A 371 -5.63 20.90 12.25
N ARG A 372 -5.61 19.70 11.67
CA ARG A 372 -6.75 19.07 10.98
C ARG A 372 -6.95 17.62 11.40
N SER A 373 -5.86 16.91 11.69
CA SER A 373 -5.89 15.52 12.13
C SER A 373 -5.17 15.41 13.47
N LEU A 374 -5.88 14.91 14.48
CA LEU A 374 -5.37 14.77 15.83
C LEU A 374 -5.65 13.37 16.37
N TYR A 375 -4.58 12.68 16.78
CA TYR A 375 -4.67 11.38 17.42
C TYR A 375 -4.06 11.49 18.83
N LEU A 376 -4.89 11.24 19.83
CA LEU A 376 -4.57 11.35 21.26
C LEU A 376 -5.06 10.12 22.04
N GLY A 377 -5.20 8.98 21.38
CA GLY A 377 -5.62 7.74 22.02
C GLY A 377 -4.65 7.28 23.11
N SER A 378 -5.10 6.51 24.10
CA SER A 378 -4.25 5.95 25.16
C SER A 378 -3.39 7.00 25.91
N ASN A 379 -3.94 8.14 26.29
CA ASN A 379 -3.25 9.21 27.03
C ASN A 379 -3.83 9.52 28.42
N GLY A 380 -4.95 8.89 28.79
CA GLY A 380 -5.65 9.17 30.06
C GLY A 380 -6.42 10.49 30.07
N ILE A 381 -6.80 11.01 28.90
CA ILE A 381 -7.60 12.24 28.77
C ILE A 381 -8.99 11.99 29.34
N ALA A 382 -9.52 12.92 30.14
CA ALA A 382 -10.87 12.84 30.70
C ALA A 382 -11.80 13.98 30.23
N SER A 383 -11.24 15.08 29.74
CA SER A 383 -12.00 16.28 29.37
C SER A 383 -11.74 16.71 27.93
N LEU A 384 -12.80 17.14 27.24
CA LEU A 384 -12.75 17.61 25.86
C LEU A 384 -12.82 19.14 25.72
N GLN A 385 -12.65 19.90 26.80
CA GLN A 385 -12.77 21.37 26.74
C GLN A 385 -11.74 22.02 25.80
N PHE A 386 -10.54 21.44 25.69
CA PHE A 386 -9.49 21.91 24.78
C PHE A 386 -9.95 21.97 23.32
N LEU A 387 -10.91 21.12 22.91
CA LEU A 387 -11.45 21.13 21.56
C LEU A 387 -12.06 22.48 21.17
N LYS A 388 -12.54 23.28 22.12
CA LYS A 388 -13.12 24.60 21.84
C LYS A 388 -12.10 25.62 21.31
N SER A 389 -10.82 25.39 21.60
CA SER A 389 -9.72 26.28 21.21
C SER A 389 -9.08 25.87 19.87
N LEU A 390 -9.32 24.63 19.42
CA LEU A 390 -8.74 24.12 18.19
C LEU A 390 -9.44 24.66 16.93
N PRO A 391 -8.72 24.82 15.81
CA PRO A 391 -9.35 24.99 14.51
C PRO A 391 -10.24 23.77 14.19
N PRO A 392 -11.23 23.91 13.27
CA PRO A 392 -12.09 22.80 12.88
C PRO A 392 -11.29 21.60 12.37
N LEU A 393 -11.33 20.50 13.12
CA LEU A 393 -10.69 19.24 12.77
C LEU A 393 -11.48 18.50 11.70
N VAL A 394 -10.79 17.69 10.91
CA VAL A 394 -11.36 16.72 9.97
C VAL A 394 -11.35 15.33 10.58
N LEU A 395 -10.29 14.98 11.31
CA LEU A 395 -10.12 13.69 11.95
C LEU A 395 -9.73 13.88 13.42
N LEU A 396 -10.43 13.17 14.29
CA LEU A 396 -10.13 13.11 15.72
C LEU A 396 -10.20 11.65 16.21
N SER A 397 -9.10 11.16 16.78
CA SER A 397 -9.07 9.89 17.50
C SER A 397 -8.68 10.14 18.95
N LEU A 398 -9.54 9.67 19.85
CA LEU A 398 -9.42 9.75 21.30
C LEU A 398 -9.67 8.37 21.94
N GLU A 399 -9.41 7.29 21.21
CA GLU A 399 -9.65 5.93 21.71
C GLU A 399 -8.86 5.62 22.99
N ARG A 400 -9.32 4.68 23.81
CA ARG A 400 -8.58 4.20 24.99
C ARG A 400 -8.17 5.31 25.96
N ASN A 401 -9.06 6.28 26.18
CA ASN A 401 -8.88 7.33 27.19
C ASN A 401 -9.83 7.10 28.38
N SER A 402 -10.06 8.12 29.21
CA SER A 402 -10.96 8.06 30.37
C SER A 402 -12.13 9.03 30.20
N ILE A 403 -12.61 9.21 28.97
CA ILE A 403 -13.64 10.18 28.63
C ILE A 403 -15.02 9.61 29.00
N ASN A 404 -15.80 10.35 29.78
CA ASN A 404 -17.21 10.06 30.04
C ASN A 404 -18.13 11.22 29.63
N ASP A 405 -17.59 12.44 29.52
CA ASP A 405 -18.29 13.66 29.19
C ASP A 405 -17.76 14.21 27.85
N LEU A 406 -18.64 14.23 26.85
CA LEU A 406 -18.30 14.67 25.51
C LEU A 406 -18.39 16.20 25.31
N ARG A 407 -18.77 16.98 26.33
CA ARG A 407 -18.88 18.44 26.21
C ARG A 407 -17.56 19.07 25.77
N GLY A 408 -17.65 19.91 24.74
CA GLY A 408 -16.52 20.49 24.03
C GLY A 408 -16.43 20.02 22.58
N ILE A 409 -16.87 18.79 22.30
CA ILE A 409 -16.85 18.23 20.93
C ILE A 409 -17.80 18.98 19.99
N GLU A 410 -18.83 19.66 20.52
CA GLU A 410 -19.80 20.40 19.72
C GLU A 410 -19.18 21.57 18.95
N ALA A 411 -18.02 22.06 19.41
CA ALA A 411 -17.25 23.09 18.72
C ALA A 411 -16.62 22.58 17.40
N GLN A 412 -16.51 21.26 17.22
CA GLN A 412 -15.78 20.62 16.14
C GLN A 412 -16.70 20.08 15.03
N SER A 413 -17.58 20.93 14.51
CA SER A 413 -18.53 20.58 13.42
C SER A 413 -17.88 20.19 12.08
N GLY A 414 -16.55 20.34 11.95
CA GLY A 414 -15.77 19.92 10.79
C GLY A 414 -15.46 18.42 10.74
N ILE A 415 -15.62 17.69 11.85
CA ILE A 415 -15.16 16.31 11.98
C ILE A 415 -15.91 15.41 10.99
N TYR A 416 -15.12 14.69 10.18
CA TYR A 416 -15.55 13.70 9.21
C TYR A 416 -15.29 12.28 9.71
N HIS A 417 -14.20 12.08 10.45
CA HIS A 417 -13.82 10.80 11.05
C HIS A 417 -13.62 10.98 12.56
N LEU A 418 -14.38 10.24 13.35
CA LEU A 418 -14.32 10.27 14.82
C LEU A 418 -14.13 8.87 15.38
N ASP A 419 -13.12 8.73 16.24
CA ASP A 419 -12.90 7.53 17.03
C ASP A 419 -12.89 7.86 18.52
N LEU A 420 -13.88 7.32 19.23
CA LEU A 420 -14.10 7.46 20.68
C LEU A 420 -14.11 6.09 21.37
N SER A 421 -13.57 5.06 20.72
CA SER A 421 -13.62 3.69 21.21
C SER A 421 -12.91 3.51 22.55
N ASN A 422 -13.34 2.55 23.36
CA ASN A 422 -12.72 2.16 24.62
C ASN A 422 -12.58 3.33 25.60
N ASN A 423 -13.66 4.07 25.80
CA ASN A 423 -13.80 5.11 26.81
C ASN A 423 -14.90 4.72 27.81
N HIS A 424 -15.48 5.68 28.53
CA HIS A 424 -16.55 5.47 29.50
C HIS A 424 -17.78 6.33 29.15
N ILE A 425 -18.10 6.40 27.86
CA ILE A 425 -19.15 7.28 27.32
C ILE A 425 -20.52 6.64 27.53
N ASN A 426 -21.45 7.38 28.12
CA ASN A 426 -22.86 6.97 28.24
C ASN A 426 -23.85 7.98 27.64
N ASP A 427 -23.45 9.24 27.44
CA ASP A 427 -24.26 10.28 26.81
C ASP A 427 -23.66 10.71 25.47
N LEU A 428 -24.36 10.35 24.39
CA LEU A 428 -23.99 10.72 23.02
C LEU A 428 -24.60 12.06 22.58
N SER A 429 -25.40 12.73 23.41
CA SER A 429 -26.08 13.99 23.03
C SER A 429 -25.16 15.05 22.44
N PRO A 430 -23.90 15.24 22.90
CA PRO A 430 -22.98 16.22 22.32
C PRO A 430 -22.62 15.95 20.86
N ILE A 431 -22.56 14.69 20.40
CA ILE A 431 -22.12 14.40 19.02
C ILE A 431 -23.20 14.69 17.97
N LYS A 432 -24.45 15.02 18.37
CA LYS A 432 -25.53 15.36 17.44
C LYS A 432 -25.23 16.55 16.52
N SER A 433 -24.32 17.45 16.93
CA SER A 433 -23.93 18.62 16.13
C SER A 433 -22.91 18.29 15.03
N LEU A 434 -22.37 17.06 15.00
CA LEU A 434 -21.35 16.61 14.04
C LEU A 434 -21.98 16.15 12.73
N ASN A 435 -22.60 17.08 12.00
CA ASN A 435 -23.37 16.78 10.78
C ASN A 435 -22.54 16.36 9.55
N LYS A 436 -21.21 16.45 9.62
CA LYS A 436 -20.28 16.01 8.55
C LYS A 436 -19.69 14.62 8.76
N LEU A 437 -20.07 13.96 9.84
CA LEU A 437 -19.51 12.68 10.23
C LEU A 437 -19.84 11.60 9.20
N ASP A 438 -18.81 10.97 8.64
CA ASP A 438 -18.93 9.85 7.69
C ASP A 438 -18.50 8.52 8.33
N VAL A 439 -17.53 8.58 9.25
CA VAL A 439 -16.98 7.41 9.94
C VAL A 439 -16.98 7.65 11.45
N LEU A 440 -17.65 6.75 12.18
CA LEU A 440 -17.77 6.80 13.64
C LEU A 440 -17.40 5.46 14.28
N TYR A 441 -16.45 5.50 15.21
CA TYR A 441 -16.13 4.37 16.08
C TYR A 441 -16.48 4.70 17.54
N LEU A 442 -17.29 3.83 18.15
CA LEU A 442 -17.81 3.92 19.52
C LEU A 442 -17.65 2.58 20.26
N ASP A 443 -16.71 1.75 19.82
CA ASP A 443 -16.54 0.41 20.35
C ASP A 443 -16.20 0.44 21.85
N GLY A 444 -16.59 -0.57 22.64
CA GLY A 444 -16.08 -0.74 23.99
C GLY A 444 -16.43 0.37 25.00
N ASN A 445 -17.56 1.06 24.82
CA ASN A 445 -18.01 2.13 25.74
C ASN A 445 -19.08 1.67 26.75
N GLY A 446 -19.62 0.47 26.59
CA GLY A 446 -20.75 -0.03 27.40
C GLY A 446 -22.07 0.66 27.06
N LEU A 447 -22.23 1.12 25.81
CA LEU A 447 -23.43 1.82 25.35
C LEU A 447 -24.64 0.86 25.30
N SER A 448 -25.78 1.29 25.83
CA SER A 448 -27.07 0.63 25.64
C SER A 448 -28.08 1.49 24.87
N ASP A 449 -27.94 2.82 24.96
CA ASP A 449 -28.77 3.80 24.25
C ASP A 449 -27.97 4.43 23.10
N ILE A 450 -28.46 4.23 21.88
CA ILE A 450 -27.88 4.78 20.66
C ILE A 450 -28.88 5.67 19.90
N SER A 451 -29.93 6.15 20.56
CA SER A 451 -31.01 6.94 19.95
C SER A 451 -30.52 8.18 19.21
N ILE A 452 -29.47 8.82 19.72
CA ILE A 452 -28.85 10.00 19.10
C ILE A 452 -28.30 9.71 17.70
N LEU A 453 -27.90 8.46 17.41
CA LEU A 453 -27.37 8.10 16.10
C LEU A 453 -28.40 8.29 14.98
N SER A 454 -29.70 8.25 15.28
CA SER A 454 -30.77 8.55 14.31
C SER A 454 -30.72 9.98 13.73
N GLN A 455 -30.02 10.90 14.40
CA GLN A 455 -29.84 12.30 13.97
C GLN A 455 -28.57 12.49 13.13
N LEU A 456 -27.76 11.44 13.00
CA LEU A 456 -26.53 11.43 12.22
C LEU A 456 -26.74 10.62 10.94
N THR A 457 -25.90 10.84 9.94
CA THR A 457 -25.96 10.11 8.65
C THR A 457 -24.59 9.63 8.19
N PRO A 458 -23.82 8.91 9.02
CA PRO A 458 -22.52 8.39 8.62
C PRO A 458 -22.68 7.24 7.62
N ARG A 459 -21.63 7.01 6.84
CA ARG A 459 -21.49 5.85 5.97
C ARG A 459 -21.02 4.61 6.73
N LYS A 460 -20.26 4.79 7.81
CA LYS A 460 -19.70 3.72 8.65
C LYS A 460 -19.94 3.99 10.14
N ILE A 461 -20.46 2.98 10.84
CA ILE A 461 -20.57 2.96 12.30
C ILE A 461 -19.98 1.65 12.83
N SER A 462 -19.10 1.77 13.82
CA SER A 462 -18.66 0.66 14.66
C SER A 462 -19.11 0.89 16.10
N LEU A 463 -19.80 -0.11 16.64
CA LEU A 463 -20.40 -0.17 17.98
C LEU A 463 -20.07 -1.52 18.65
N VAL A 464 -18.95 -2.13 18.29
CA VAL A 464 -18.54 -3.44 18.76
C VAL A 464 -18.29 -3.42 20.27
N ASN A 465 -18.58 -4.53 20.96
CA ASN A 465 -18.35 -4.67 22.41
C ASN A 465 -19.09 -3.59 23.23
N ASN A 466 -20.40 -3.46 23.00
CA ASN A 466 -21.28 -2.61 23.81
C ASN A 466 -22.44 -3.45 24.37
N GLU A 467 -23.41 -2.81 25.01
CA GLU A 467 -24.56 -3.45 25.66
C GLU A 467 -25.87 -3.19 24.87
N ILE A 468 -25.76 -3.10 23.54
CA ILE A 468 -26.87 -2.72 22.66
C ILE A 468 -27.76 -3.94 22.40
N GLN A 469 -29.06 -3.78 22.63
CA GLN A 469 -30.06 -4.82 22.33
C GLN A 469 -30.91 -4.46 21.10
N ASP A 470 -31.23 -3.18 20.92
CA ASP A 470 -32.10 -2.67 19.86
C ASP A 470 -31.35 -1.66 18.97
N ILE A 471 -31.43 -1.86 17.65
CA ILE A 471 -30.81 -0.98 16.64
C ILE A 471 -31.82 -0.16 15.84
N SER A 472 -33.09 -0.11 16.24
CA SER A 472 -34.17 0.61 15.54
C SER A 472 -33.82 2.06 15.19
N SER A 473 -32.94 2.70 15.96
CA SER A 473 -32.43 4.05 15.71
C SER A 473 -31.62 4.19 14.41
N LEU A 474 -31.16 3.07 13.82
CA LEU A 474 -30.40 3.02 12.58
C LEU A 474 -31.28 2.72 11.34
N ASP A 475 -32.55 2.36 11.55
CA ASP A 475 -33.43 1.83 10.49
C ASP A 475 -33.54 2.76 9.28
N ASN A 476 -33.65 4.07 9.53
CA ASN A 476 -33.83 5.09 8.50
C ASN A 476 -32.51 5.62 7.90
N GLN A 477 -31.36 5.10 8.32
CA GLN A 477 -30.06 5.55 7.81
C GLN A 477 -29.77 4.87 6.47
N THR A 478 -30.28 5.47 5.40
CA THR A 478 -30.11 4.97 4.04
C THR A 478 -28.74 5.27 3.44
N ASN A 479 -27.74 5.77 4.18
CA ASN A 479 -26.37 5.97 3.70
C ASN A 479 -25.35 5.08 4.45
N LEU A 480 -25.80 4.33 5.45
CA LEU A 480 -24.98 3.53 6.35
C LEU A 480 -24.65 2.16 5.74
N TRP A 481 -23.46 2.01 5.15
CA TRP A 481 -23.00 0.84 4.38
C TRP A 481 -22.16 -0.13 5.19
N GLU A 482 -21.52 0.35 6.25
CA GLU A 482 -20.64 -0.45 7.10
C GLU A 482 -21.15 -0.40 8.55
N ILE A 483 -21.63 -1.53 9.06
CA ILE A 483 -22.27 -1.64 10.38
C ILE A 483 -21.61 -2.75 11.19
N TYR A 484 -20.81 -2.38 12.18
CA TYR A 484 -20.12 -3.34 13.04
C TYR A 484 -20.71 -3.31 14.45
N LEU A 485 -21.36 -4.41 14.84
CA LEU A 485 -22.11 -4.61 16.08
C LEU A 485 -21.78 -5.95 16.75
N ALA A 486 -20.64 -6.56 16.43
CA ALA A 486 -20.24 -7.81 17.07
C ALA A 486 -20.11 -7.63 18.59
N ASN A 487 -20.31 -8.72 19.32
CA ASN A 487 -20.26 -8.77 20.77
C ASN A 487 -21.22 -7.77 21.45
N ASN A 488 -22.44 -7.64 20.92
CA ASN A 488 -23.56 -6.96 21.56
C ASN A 488 -24.70 -7.96 21.81
N PRO A 489 -25.47 -7.80 22.90
CA PRO A 489 -26.62 -8.65 23.22
C PRO A 489 -27.87 -8.32 22.35
N LEU A 490 -27.72 -8.34 21.02
CA LEU A 490 -28.78 -7.94 20.08
C LEU A 490 -30.02 -8.84 20.19
N ASN A 491 -31.21 -8.23 20.11
CA ASN A 491 -32.46 -8.96 19.99
C ASN A 491 -32.68 -9.54 18.57
N GLU A 492 -33.64 -10.46 18.44
CA GLU A 492 -33.90 -11.16 17.17
C GLU A 492 -34.29 -10.22 16.02
N ASP A 493 -35.06 -9.16 16.30
CA ASP A 493 -35.48 -8.17 15.31
C ASP A 493 -34.26 -7.42 14.74
N SER A 494 -33.36 -6.96 15.61
CA SER A 494 -32.13 -6.29 15.23
C SER A 494 -31.23 -7.18 14.37
N ILE A 495 -31.10 -8.46 14.73
CA ILE A 495 -30.35 -9.44 13.94
C ILE A 495 -30.99 -9.64 12.56
N SER A 496 -32.33 -9.73 12.49
CA SER A 496 -33.05 -9.86 11.21
C SER A 496 -32.79 -8.65 10.31
N LYS A 497 -32.87 -7.43 10.85
CA LYS A 497 -32.59 -6.19 10.10
C LYS A 497 -31.16 -6.11 9.58
N LEU A 498 -30.18 -6.57 10.36
CA LEU A 498 -28.79 -6.63 9.90
C LEU A 498 -28.61 -7.63 8.76
N LYS A 499 -29.26 -8.79 8.81
CA LYS A 499 -29.28 -9.75 7.70
C LYS A 499 -29.87 -9.14 6.44
N ASP A 500 -30.98 -8.42 6.56
CA ASP A 500 -31.60 -7.74 5.43
C ASP A 500 -30.69 -6.66 4.84
N ARG A 501 -29.99 -5.89 5.68
CA ARG A 501 -28.97 -4.94 5.23
C ARG A 501 -27.83 -5.64 4.49
N ALA A 502 -27.36 -6.78 4.98
CA ALA A 502 -26.31 -7.59 4.34
C ALA A 502 -26.73 -8.07 2.95
N LEU A 503 -27.95 -8.60 2.82
CA LEU A 503 -28.52 -9.03 1.54
C LEU A 503 -28.63 -7.89 0.52
N ASN A 504 -28.75 -6.65 1.00
CA ASN A 504 -28.76 -5.45 0.18
C ASN A 504 -27.35 -4.83 -0.02
N GLY A 505 -26.29 -5.57 0.30
CA GLY A 505 -24.91 -5.20 -0.01
C GLY A 505 -24.20 -4.36 1.07
N ALA A 506 -24.81 -4.14 2.24
CA ALA A 506 -24.10 -3.53 3.36
C ALA A 506 -23.11 -4.52 3.97
N ALA A 507 -21.91 -4.05 4.34
CA ALA A 507 -20.97 -4.82 5.14
C ALA A 507 -21.44 -4.79 6.61
N VAL A 508 -21.85 -5.93 7.13
CA VAL A 508 -22.32 -6.05 8.52
C VAL A 508 -21.52 -7.07 9.30
N SER A 509 -21.41 -6.82 10.61
CA SER A 509 -20.77 -7.73 11.56
C SER A 509 -21.59 -7.77 12.83
N TYR A 510 -22.04 -8.95 13.24
CA TYR A 510 -22.77 -9.16 14.49
C TYR A 510 -22.47 -10.56 15.05
N GLY A 511 -22.95 -10.84 16.26
CA GLY A 511 -22.66 -12.10 16.96
C GLY A 511 -21.28 -12.11 17.63
N ASP A 512 -20.83 -13.28 18.06
CA ASP A 512 -19.57 -13.43 18.79
C ASP A 512 -18.37 -13.44 17.83
N ARG A 513 -17.54 -12.39 17.87
CA ARG A 513 -16.32 -12.28 17.04
C ARG A 513 -15.09 -11.97 17.86
N ILE A 514 -13.94 -12.44 17.36
CA ILE A 514 -12.62 -12.18 17.93
C ILE A 514 -11.88 -11.23 16.98
N TYR A 515 -11.32 -10.17 17.55
CA TYR A 515 -10.51 -9.20 16.82
C TYR A 515 -9.03 -9.47 17.06
N VAL A 516 -8.19 -9.16 16.07
CA VAL A 516 -6.74 -9.16 16.23
C VAL A 516 -6.23 -7.77 15.90
N ARG A 517 -5.38 -7.24 16.76
CA ARG A 517 -4.74 -5.94 16.61
C ARG A 517 -3.23 -6.16 16.62
N ILE A 518 -2.53 -5.66 15.63
CA ILE A 518 -1.07 -5.77 15.50
C ILE A 518 -0.51 -4.35 15.50
N ASN A 519 0.35 -4.02 16.46
CA ASN A 519 0.93 -2.69 16.63
C ASN A 519 -0.14 -1.58 16.61
N GLU A 520 -1.23 -1.82 17.33
CA GLU A 520 -2.42 -0.96 17.43
C GLU A 520 -3.34 -0.92 16.19
N GLU A 521 -2.95 -1.53 15.08
CA GLU A 521 -3.78 -1.64 13.89
C GLU A 521 -4.68 -2.88 13.93
N VAL A 522 -5.99 -2.67 13.84
CA VAL A 522 -6.97 -3.76 13.74
C VAL A 522 -6.79 -4.45 12.40
N GLN A 523 -6.59 -5.76 12.44
CA GLN A 523 -6.46 -6.59 11.26
C GLN A 523 -7.85 -6.91 10.73
N ASP A 524 -8.09 -6.55 9.47
CA ASP A 524 -9.35 -6.84 8.81
C ASP A 524 -9.37 -8.31 8.34
N TYR A 525 -10.38 -9.06 8.77
CA TYR A 525 -10.62 -10.42 8.34
C TYR A 525 -12.00 -10.50 7.72
N SER A 526 -12.08 -11.17 6.56
CA SER A 526 -13.39 -11.55 6.04
C SER A 526 -14.11 -12.49 7.02
N GLU A 527 -15.40 -12.72 6.80
CA GLU A 527 -16.16 -13.66 7.62
C GLU A 527 -15.55 -15.08 7.59
N GLU A 528 -15.07 -15.52 6.44
CA GLU A 528 -14.43 -16.83 6.25
C GLU A 528 -13.06 -16.93 6.92
N GLU A 529 -12.35 -15.80 7.03
CA GLU A 529 -11.01 -15.68 7.61
C GLU A 529 -11.05 -15.25 9.10
N SER A 530 -12.23 -15.07 9.68
CA SER A 530 -12.36 -14.47 11.02
C SER A 530 -11.69 -15.33 12.10
N PRO A 531 -10.92 -14.72 13.02
CA PRO A 531 -10.22 -15.44 14.10
C PRO A 531 -11.17 -16.30 14.94
N GLN A 532 -10.72 -17.51 15.30
CA GLN A 532 -11.53 -18.51 15.99
C GLN A 532 -10.92 -18.90 17.33
N ASN A 533 -11.75 -19.09 18.36
CA ASN A 533 -11.31 -19.76 19.58
C ASN A 533 -11.47 -21.27 19.41
N ILE A 534 -10.36 -21.97 19.24
CA ILE A 534 -10.30 -23.42 19.06
C ILE A 534 -9.65 -23.99 20.32
N SER A 535 -10.43 -24.77 21.08
CA SER A 535 -9.99 -25.44 22.30
C SER A 535 -9.33 -24.52 23.34
N GLY A 536 -9.79 -23.26 23.44
CA GLY A 536 -9.26 -22.27 24.39
C GLY A 536 -8.09 -21.44 23.85
N SER A 537 -7.64 -21.68 22.62
CA SER A 537 -6.60 -20.90 21.94
C SER A 537 -7.18 -20.15 20.75
N VAL A 538 -6.88 -18.86 20.64
CA VAL A 538 -7.26 -18.08 19.46
C VAL A 538 -6.37 -18.47 18.28
N HIS A 539 -6.99 -18.78 17.16
CA HIS A 539 -6.31 -19.07 15.89
C HIS A 539 -6.65 -18.03 14.85
N VAL A 540 -5.69 -17.76 13.98
CA VAL A 540 -5.77 -16.76 12.91
C VAL A 540 -5.28 -17.35 11.60
N PRO A 541 -5.75 -16.86 10.43
CA PRO A 541 -5.20 -17.26 9.14
C PRO A 541 -3.69 -17.02 9.07
N MET A 542 -2.94 -18.05 8.67
CA MET A 542 -1.48 -18.05 8.76
C MET A 542 -0.84 -16.86 8.04
N ARG A 543 -1.24 -16.59 6.80
CA ARG A 543 -0.52 -15.69 5.90
C ARG A 543 -0.48 -14.27 6.49
N LYS A 544 -1.65 -13.74 6.86
CA LYS A 544 -1.78 -12.41 7.46
C LYS A 544 -0.93 -12.26 8.72
N ILE A 545 -0.96 -13.21 9.65
CA ILE A 545 -0.22 -13.06 10.90
C ILE A 545 1.29 -13.10 10.69
N PHE A 546 1.80 -14.01 9.85
CA PHE A 546 3.24 -14.11 9.64
C PHE A 546 3.80 -12.95 8.83
N GLU A 547 3.09 -12.50 7.79
CA GLU A 547 3.46 -11.31 7.01
C GLU A 547 3.51 -10.08 7.91
N ALA A 548 2.47 -9.87 8.73
CA ALA A 548 2.43 -8.77 9.70
C ALA A 548 3.55 -8.88 10.75
N LEU A 549 4.02 -10.08 11.05
CA LEU A 549 5.14 -10.29 11.96
C LEU A 549 6.52 -10.13 11.29
N GLY A 550 6.58 -9.91 9.97
CA GLY A 550 7.82 -9.78 9.21
C GLY A 550 8.54 -11.12 9.00
N ALA A 551 7.81 -12.23 9.04
CA ALA A 551 8.34 -13.56 8.78
C ALA A 551 8.04 -13.99 7.34
N ASN A 552 9.04 -14.53 6.64
CA ASN A 552 8.84 -15.18 5.36
C ASN A 552 8.19 -16.55 5.56
N VAL A 553 7.13 -16.87 4.80
CA VAL A 553 6.37 -18.12 4.97
C VAL A 553 6.34 -18.93 3.69
N THR A 554 6.56 -20.23 3.84
CA THR A 554 6.33 -21.23 2.79
C THR A 554 5.32 -22.27 3.26
N TRP A 555 4.53 -22.76 2.31
CA TRP A 555 3.57 -23.84 2.50
C TRP A 555 4.00 -25.04 1.67
N ASP A 556 4.18 -26.20 2.32
CA ASP A 556 4.42 -27.47 1.66
C ASP A 556 3.13 -28.30 1.70
N SER A 557 2.50 -28.48 0.54
CA SER A 557 1.26 -29.23 0.40
C SER A 557 1.41 -30.74 0.52
N TYR A 558 2.61 -31.29 0.30
CA TYR A 558 2.85 -32.73 0.41
C TYR A 558 3.00 -33.16 1.88
N SER A 559 3.73 -32.36 2.66
CA SER A 559 3.93 -32.62 4.09
C SER A 559 2.92 -31.90 5.00
N GLU A 560 2.01 -31.12 4.42
CA GLU A 560 1.04 -30.26 5.10
C GLU A 560 1.70 -29.37 6.18
N THR A 561 2.85 -28.78 5.82
CA THR A 561 3.71 -28.05 6.76
C THR A 561 3.86 -26.58 6.35
N VAL A 562 3.59 -25.70 7.31
CA VAL A 562 3.95 -24.28 7.27
C VAL A 562 5.37 -24.13 7.81
N THR A 563 6.24 -23.46 7.04
CA THR A 563 7.56 -23.03 7.52
C THR A 563 7.63 -21.51 7.48
N ALA A 564 7.98 -20.89 8.60
CA ALA A 564 8.15 -19.45 8.72
C ALA A 564 9.56 -19.12 9.22
N GLN A 565 10.16 -18.04 8.72
CA GLN A 565 11.49 -17.59 9.13
C GLN A 565 11.58 -16.07 9.24
N LYS A 566 12.17 -15.59 10.34
CA LYS A 566 12.51 -14.18 10.56
C LYS A 566 13.88 -14.13 11.22
N LEU A 567 14.84 -13.43 10.59
CA LEU A 567 16.23 -13.40 11.03
C LEU A 567 16.79 -14.83 11.24
N ASP A 568 17.24 -15.15 12.45
CA ASP A 568 17.78 -16.44 12.88
C ASP A 568 16.72 -17.37 13.52
N VAL A 569 15.46 -16.92 13.61
CA VAL A 569 14.35 -17.72 14.14
C VAL A 569 13.60 -18.40 13.01
N SER A 570 13.43 -19.72 13.13
CA SER A 570 12.59 -20.51 12.23
C SER A 570 11.48 -21.20 13.01
N LEU A 571 10.30 -21.33 12.39
CA LEU A 571 9.13 -21.99 12.95
C LEU A 571 8.58 -22.98 11.90
N LYS A 572 8.43 -24.26 12.27
CA LYS A 572 7.72 -25.25 11.46
C LYS A 572 6.50 -25.78 12.19
N LEU A 573 5.43 -25.96 11.43
CA LEU A 573 4.08 -26.11 11.93
C LEU A 573 3.31 -27.04 10.98
N GLN A 574 2.96 -28.25 11.43
CA GLN A 574 2.29 -29.25 10.60
C GLN A 574 0.79 -29.33 10.95
N ILE A 575 -0.08 -29.44 9.93
CA ILE A 575 -1.53 -29.60 10.13
C ILE A 575 -1.81 -30.80 11.07
N GLY A 576 -2.75 -30.61 12.00
CA GLY A 576 -3.19 -31.65 12.94
C GLY A 576 -2.17 -31.99 14.05
N SER A 577 -0.95 -31.46 13.99
CA SER A 577 0.07 -31.68 15.02
C SER A 577 -0.09 -30.68 16.18
N ASN A 578 0.01 -31.19 17.42
CA ASN A 578 0.13 -30.36 18.63
C ASN A 578 1.60 -30.01 18.95
N LYS A 579 2.48 -30.05 17.94
CA LYS A 579 3.92 -29.79 18.08
C LYS A 579 4.37 -28.83 17.00
N ALA A 580 5.24 -27.91 17.39
CA ALA A 580 5.96 -26.99 16.53
C ALA A 580 7.46 -27.25 16.63
N ILE A 581 8.22 -26.90 15.59
CA ILE A 581 9.69 -26.89 15.66
C ILE A 581 10.16 -25.45 15.58
N VAL A 582 10.72 -24.92 16.66
CA VAL A 582 11.28 -23.57 16.74
C VAL A 582 12.81 -23.66 16.73
N SER A 583 13.45 -23.16 15.68
CA SER A 583 14.91 -23.18 15.51
C SER A 583 15.53 -24.55 15.83
N GLY A 584 14.89 -25.60 15.30
CA GLY A 584 15.30 -27.00 15.46
C GLY A 584 14.88 -27.68 16.77
N LYS A 585 14.22 -26.97 17.70
CA LYS A 585 13.72 -27.53 18.97
C LYS A 585 12.22 -27.75 18.91
N GLU A 586 11.77 -28.92 19.38
CA GLU A 586 10.34 -29.22 19.49
C GLU A 586 9.70 -28.42 20.64
N VAL A 587 8.58 -27.76 20.36
CA VAL A 587 7.77 -27.00 21.31
C VAL A 587 6.33 -27.52 21.22
N LYS A 588 5.68 -27.69 22.37
CA LYS A 588 4.27 -28.13 22.43
C LYS A 588 3.33 -26.97 22.13
N LEU A 589 2.29 -27.24 21.34
CA LEU A 589 1.19 -26.32 21.09
C LEU A 589 0.01 -26.63 22.03
N ASP A 590 -0.67 -25.59 22.49
CA ASP A 590 -1.90 -25.73 23.27
C ASP A 590 -3.08 -26.23 22.43
N SER A 591 -3.03 -25.99 21.11
CA SER A 591 -3.99 -26.49 20.14
C SER A 591 -3.30 -26.74 18.80
N ALA A 592 -3.76 -27.77 18.09
CA ALA A 592 -3.28 -28.11 16.76
C ALA A 592 -3.76 -27.07 15.74
N ILE A 593 -2.96 -26.93 14.69
CA ILE A 593 -3.28 -26.14 13.50
C ILE A 593 -4.40 -26.84 12.74
N GLN A 594 -5.35 -26.07 12.20
CA GLN A 594 -6.51 -26.59 11.48
C GLN A 594 -6.71 -25.88 10.14
N VAL A 595 -7.41 -26.55 9.23
CA VAL A 595 -7.91 -25.93 8.00
C VAL A 595 -9.40 -25.69 8.14
N LEU A 596 -9.83 -24.44 8.01
CA LEU A 596 -11.23 -24.03 8.06
C LEU A 596 -11.52 -23.18 6.83
N ASN A 597 -12.60 -23.50 6.10
CA ASN A 597 -13.02 -22.79 4.88
C ASN A 597 -11.91 -22.63 3.82
N GLY A 598 -10.98 -23.59 3.73
CA GLY A 598 -9.84 -23.52 2.80
C GLY A 598 -8.63 -22.72 3.29
N TYR A 599 -8.69 -22.12 4.49
CA TYR A 599 -7.59 -21.37 5.10
C TYR A 599 -6.92 -22.16 6.22
N THR A 600 -5.60 -22.05 6.34
CA THR A 600 -4.83 -22.65 7.44
C THR A 600 -4.80 -21.69 8.64
N PHE A 601 -5.33 -22.14 9.77
CA PHE A 601 -5.45 -21.39 11.01
C PHE A 601 -4.40 -21.82 12.03
N VAL A 602 -3.56 -20.88 12.46
CA VAL A 602 -2.45 -21.11 13.39
C VAL A 602 -2.69 -20.47 14.76
N PRO A 603 -2.19 -21.04 15.87
CA PRO A 603 -2.32 -20.45 17.21
C PRO A 603 -1.60 -19.09 17.28
N VAL A 604 -2.36 -18.01 17.47
CA VAL A 604 -1.85 -16.63 17.32
C VAL A 604 -0.75 -16.29 18.33
N ARG A 605 -0.91 -16.72 19.59
CA ARG A 605 0.05 -16.44 20.66
C ARG A 605 1.41 -17.06 20.36
N MET A 606 1.43 -18.37 20.07
CA MET A 606 2.66 -19.09 19.80
C MET A 606 3.41 -18.52 18.60
N VAL A 607 2.70 -18.26 17.49
CA VAL A 607 3.31 -17.69 16.28
C VAL A 607 3.92 -16.33 16.56
N SER A 608 3.18 -15.46 17.27
CA SER A 608 3.62 -14.10 17.56
C SER A 608 4.80 -14.05 18.53
N GLU A 609 4.73 -14.80 19.62
CA GLU A 609 5.80 -14.85 20.63
C GLU A 609 7.08 -15.48 20.07
N THR A 610 6.97 -16.43 19.14
CA THR A 610 8.14 -17.00 18.44
C THR A 610 8.94 -15.92 17.71
N PHE A 611 8.27 -14.91 17.15
CA PHE A 611 8.93 -13.81 16.44
C PHE A 611 9.13 -12.55 17.28
N GLY A 612 9.12 -12.71 18.61
CA GLY A 612 9.46 -11.67 19.57
C GLY A 612 8.31 -10.73 19.94
N ALA A 613 7.10 -10.95 19.43
CA ALA A 613 5.95 -10.11 19.79
C ALA A 613 5.34 -10.50 21.13
N LYS A 614 4.84 -9.52 21.87
CA LYS A 614 4.04 -9.73 23.07
C LYS A 614 2.56 -9.84 22.69
N VAL A 615 1.87 -10.86 23.23
CA VAL A 615 0.43 -11.07 22.98
C VAL A 615 -0.38 -10.94 24.26
N THR A 616 -1.44 -10.13 24.21
CA THR A 616 -2.43 -10.01 25.28
C THR A 616 -3.83 -10.31 24.75
N TRP A 617 -4.67 -10.88 25.61
CA TRP A 617 -6.08 -11.11 25.34
C TRP A 617 -6.90 -10.19 26.22
N ASP A 618 -7.72 -9.34 25.60
CA ASP A 618 -8.75 -8.57 26.29
C ASP A 618 -10.07 -9.31 26.18
N SER A 619 -10.54 -9.85 27.29
CA SER A 619 -11.80 -10.60 27.37
C SER A 619 -13.04 -9.72 27.20
N ASN A 620 -12.96 -8.43 27.57
CA ASN A 620 -14.09 -7.52 27.49
C ASN A 620 -14.36 -7.15 26.04
N THR A 621 -13.28 -6.91 25.28
CA THR A 621 -13.37 -6.52 23.87
C THR A 621 -13.17 -7.67 22.89
N LYS A 622 -12.99 -8.89 23.41
CA LYS A 622 -12.61 -10.11 22.66
C LYS A 622 -11.50 -9.84 21.65
N THR A 623 -10.47 -9.10 22.06
CA THR A 623 -9.38 -8.65 21.19
C THR A 623 -8.07 -9.31 21.59
N VAL A 624 -7.36 -9.86 20.60
CA VAL A 624 -5.95 -10.24 20.70
C VAL A 624 -5.12 -9.02 20.31
N ASP A 625 -4.36 -8.45 21.24
CA ASP A 625 -3.45 -7.32 20.99
C ASP A 625 -2.01 -7.85 20.95
N ILE A 626 -1.35 -7.64 19.81
CA ILE A 626 -0.01 -8.13 19.46
C ILE A 626 0.89 -6.91 19.27
N ARG A 627 1.99 -6.85 20.01
CA ARG A 627 2.94 -5.72 19.98
C ARG A 627 4.36 -6.22 19.75
N GLN A 628 5.03 -5.70 18.74
CA GLN A 628 6.45 -5.98 18.46
C GLN A 628 7.39 -5.06 19.22
#